data_AF-A0A090ECS0-F1
#
_entry.id   AF-A0A090ECS0-F1
#
_cell.length_a   1.000
_cell.length_b   1.000
_cell.length_c   1.000
_cell.angle_alpha   90.00
_cell.angle_beta   90.00
_cell.angle_gamma   90.00
#
_symmetry.space_group_name_H-M   'P 1'
#
loop_
_entity.id
_entity.type
_entity.pdbx_description
1 polymer ?
#
loop_
_entity_poly.entity_id
_entity_poly.type
_entity_poly.pdbx_seq_one_letter_code
_entity_poly.pdbx_strand_id
1 'polypeptide(L)'
;MAIYPYDIENEECSEFVVVPPEGARFDDPLLQKQIEDDLHREFPNRRFTVTTAGKKRFKDFFVAPVIDGNHPLVGMPMIDTFWDFAVFLHRYVSREPPRQ
;
A
#
# COMPACT_ATOMS: atom_id res chain seq x y z
N MET A 1 16.88 37.03 -3.02
CA MET A 1 16.69 36.03 -1.94
C MET A 1 15.22 35.61 -2.03
N ALA A 2 14.95 34.49 -2.70
CA ALA A 2 13.58 34.00 -2.86
C ALA A 2 13.27 33.08 -1.67
N ILE A 3 12.29 33.47 -0.86
CA ILE A 3 11.74 32.63 0.20
C ILE A 3 10.64 31.80 -0.45
N TYR A 4 10.87 30.51 -0.63
CA TYR A 4 9.81 29.56 -0.98
C TYR A 4 9.10 29.16 0.32
N PRO A 5 7.79 29.42 0.50
CA PRO A 5 7.09 29.16 1.76
C PRO A 5 6.54 27.72 1.80
N TYR A 6 7.35 26.74 1.44
CA TYR A 6 6.98 25.34 1.57
C TYR A 6 8.07 24.63 2.36
N ASP A 7 7.73 24.25 3.60
CA ASP A 7 8.46 23.25 4.37
C ASP A 7 8.36 21.90 3.63
N ILE A 8 9.18 21.70 2.59
CA ILE A 8 9.24 20.46 1.79
C ILE A 8 9.86 19.30 2.61
N GLU A 9 10.25 19.52 3.87
CA GLU A 9 10.99 18.54 4.68
C GLU A 9 10.11 17.47 5.36
N ASN A 10 8.77 17.51 5.28
CA ASN A 10 7.92 16.58 6.07
C ASN A 10 6.69 16.00 5.35
N GLU A 11 6.52 16.19 4.04
CA GLU A 11 5.42 15.53 3.34
C GLU A 11 5.89 14.12 2.93
N GLU A 12 5.43 13.10 3.67
CA GLU A 12 5.63 11.70 3.31
C GLU A 12 4.62 11.26 2.24
N CYS A 13 5.03 10.34 1.35
CA CYS A 13 4.13 9.79 0.34
C CYS A 13 2.83 9.26 0.98
N SER A 14 1.68 9.75 0.52
CA SER A 14 0.37 9.40 1.05
C SER A 14 -0.37 8.37 0.19
N GLU A 15 0.10 8.08 -1.02
CA GLU A 15 -0.57 7.18 -1.96
C GLU A 15 0.24 5.91 -2.23
N PHE A 16 -0.40 4.75 -2.19
CA PHE A 16 0.25 3.44 -2.30
C PHE A 16 -0.54 2.48 -3.18
N VAL A 17 0.17 1.69 -3.97
CA VAL A 17 -0.37 0.52 -4.66
C VAL A 17 0.04 -0.73 -3.89
N VAL A 18 -0.95 -1.55 -3.57
CA VAL A 18 -0.76 -2.85 -2.91
C VAL A 18 -1.08 -3.94 -3.93
N VAL A 19 -0.10 -4.77 -4.22
CA VAL A 19 -0.24 -5.95 -5.07
C VAL A 19 -0.28 -7.18 -4.17
N PRO A 20 -1.42 -7.87 -4.08
CA PRO A 20 -1.51 -9.13 -3.33
C PRO A 20 -0.60 -10.22 -3.91
N PRO A 21 -0.22 -11.22 -3.10
CA PRO A 21 0.59 -12.32 -3.57
C PRO A 21 -0.13 -13.18 -4.60
N GLU A 22 0.63 -14.05 -5.26
CA GLU A 22 0.07 -15.07 -6.14
C GLU A 22 -0.90 -16.00 -5.38
N GLY A 23 -2.09 -16.20 -5.94
CA GLY A 23 -3.08 -17.13 -5.42
C GLY A 23 -4.51 -16.71 -5.75
N ALA A 24 -5.32 -17.68 -6.21
CA ALA A 24 -6.68 -17.42 -6.70
C ALA A 24 -7.59 -16.71 -5.68
N ARG A 25 -7.34 -16.86 -4.37
CA ARG A 25 -8.11 -16.14 -3.34
C ARG A 25 -7.95 -14.63 -3.43
N PHE A 26 -6.77 -14.14 -3.81
CA PHE A 26 -6.49 -12.71 -3.92
C PHE A 26 -6.92 -12.14 -5.27
N ASP A 27 -7.34 -12.99 -6.21
CA ASP A 27 -7.98 -12.58 -7.46
C ASP A 27 -9.48 -12.28 -7.27
N ASP A 28 -10.05 -12.60 -6.10
CA ASP A 28 -11.42 -12.23 -5.75
C ASP A 28 -11.53 -10.70 -5.52
N PRO A 29 -12.32 -9.97 -6.35
CA PRO A 29 -12.51 -8.53 -6.20
C PRO A 29 -13.09 -8.13 -4.85
N LEU A 30 -13.89 -8.99 -4.20
CA LEU A 30 -14.45 -8.71 -2.88
C LEU A 30 -13.36 -8.72 -1.81
N LEU A 31 -12.44 -9.68 -1.86
CA LEU A 31 -11.31 -9.72 -0.93
C LEU A 31 -10.36 -8.54 -1.18
N GLN A 32 -10.10 -8.18 -2.43
CA GLN A 32 -9.27 -7.01 -2.76
C GLN A 32 -9.87 -5.73 -2.17
N LYS A 33 -11.17 -5.50 -2.38
CA LYS A 33 -11.87 -4.36 -1.80
C LYS A 33 -11.86 -4.38 -0.27
N GLN A 34 -12.06 -5.55 0.35
CA GLN A 34 -11.99 -5.68 1.80
C GLN A 34 -10.60 -5.30 2.34
N ILE A 35 -9.53 -5.77 1.71
CA ILE A 35 -8.16 -5.40 2.09
C ILE A 35 -7.96 -3.89 1.96
N GLU A 36 -8.47 -3.28 0.89
CA GLU A 36 -8.38 -1.84 0.65
C GLU A 36 -9.12 -1.03 1.72
N ASP A 37 -10.38 -1.37 2.00
CA ASP A 37 -11.21 -0.73 3.02
C ASP A 37 -10.58 -0.87 4.42
N ASP A 38 -10.03 -2.05 4.73
CA ASP A 38 -9.37 -2.30 6.02
C ASP A 38 -8.04 -1.52 6.14
N LEU A 39 -7.29 -1.35 5.04
CA LEU A 39 -6.09 -0.50 4.98
C LEU A 39 -6.43 0.98 5.21
N HIS A 40 -7.47 1.51 4.55
CA HIS A 40 -7.90 2.91 4.76
C HIS A 40 -8.42 3.12 6.19
N ARG A 41 -9.02 2.10 6.81
CA ARG A 41 -9.46 2.19 8.21
C ARG A 41 -8.27 2.24 9.18
N GLU A 42 -7.26 1.41 8.97
CA GLU A 42 -6.08 1.35 9.85
C GLU A 42 -5.17 2.58 9.67
N PHE A 43 -5.02 3.05 8.42
CA PHE A 43 -4.11 4.13 8.06
C PHE A 43 -4.89 5.28 7.36
N PRO A 44 -5.72 6.05 8.11
CA PRO A 44 -6.68 6.99 7.53
C PRO A 44 -6.06 8.17 6.78
N ASN A 45 -4.79 8.49 7.04
CA ASN A 45 -4.06 9.56 6.35
C ASN A 45 -3.37 9.08 5.07
N ARG A 46 -3.60 7.81 4.66
CA ARG A 46 -2.99 7.18 3.50
C ARG A 46 -4.06 6.64 2.58
N ARG A 47 -3.76 6.65 1.29
CA ARG A 47 -4.62 6.17 0.23
C ARG A 47 -3.98 4.93 -0.40
N PHE A 48 -4.66 3.80 -0.28
CA PHE A 48 -4.26 2.56 -0.92
C PHE A 48 -5.13 2.24 -2.13
N THR A 49 -4.53 1.61 -3.14
CA THR A 49 -5.22 0.90 -4.21
C THR A 49 -4.77 -0.55 -4.18
N VAL A 50 -5.67 -1.50 -3.99
CA VAL A 50 -5.34 -2.93 -4.05
C VAL A 50 -5.59 -3.44 -5.46
N THR A 51 -4.60 -4.06 -6.11
CA THR A 51 -4.78 -4.56 -7.47
C THR A 51 -3.93 -5.77 -7.79
N THR A 52 -4.49 -6.68 -8.58
CA THR A 52 -3.75 -7.78 -9.22
C THR A 52 -3.28 -7.46 -10.63
N ALA A 53 -3.54 -6.24 -11.13
CA ALA A 53 -3.11 -5.77 -12.44
C ALA A 53 -1.60 -5.46 -12.46
N GLY A 54 -0.78 -6.50 -12.46
CA GLY A 54 0.67 -6.41 -12.56
C GLY A 54 1.24 -7.60 -13.34
N LYS A 55 2.31 -7.38 -14.11
CA LYS A 55 2.93 -8.44 -14.95
C LYS A 55 3.62 -9.55 -14.12
N LYS A 56 3.90 -9.30 -12.84
CA LYS A 56 4.54 -10.25 -11.94
C LYS A 56 4.05 -10.01 -10.52
N ARG A 57 3.37 -11.00 -9.93
CA ARG A 57 3.05 -11.02 -8.50
C ARG A 57 4.15 -11.78 -7.76
N PHE A 58 4.35 -11.45 -6.49
CA PHE A 58 5.34 -12.11 -5.66
C PHE A 58 4.66 -13.15 -4.77
N LYS A 59 5.46 -13.93 -4.02
CA LYS A 59 4.93 -14.86 -3.02
C LYS A 59 4.29 -14.16 -1.83
N ASP A 60 4.63 -12.88 -1.63
CA ASP A 60 4.14 -12.03 -0.56
C ASP A 60 3.51 -10.75 -1.13
N PHE A 61 2.83 -9.98 -0.27
CA PHE A 61 2.32 -8.66 -0.63
C PHE A 61 3.45 -7.73 -1.05
N PHE A 62 3.23 -6.99 -2.12
CA PHE A 62 4.12 -5.95 -2.58
C PHE A 62 3.43 -4.60 -2.43
N VAL A 63 4.11 -3.66 -1.78
CA VAL A 63 3.60 -2.30 -1.56
C VAL A 63 4.56 -1.33 -2.22
N ALA A 64 4.04 -0.47 -3.10
CA ALA A 64 4.81 0.55 -3.78
C ALA A 64 4.17 1.93 -3.57
N PRO A 65 4.95 2.97 -3.25
CA PRO A 65 4.47 4.34 -3.22
C PRO A 65 4.15 4.81 -4.64
N VAL A 66 3.08 5.58 -4.81
CA VAL A 66 2.77 6.26 -6.06
C VAL A 66 3.56 7.57 -6.07
N ILE A 67 4.52 7.67 -7.00
CA ILE A 67 5.31 8.89 -7.20
C ILE A 67 4.68 9.65 -8.35
N ASP A 68 3.96 10.75 -8.05
CA ASP A 68 3.51 11.67 -9.09
C ASP A 68 4.67 12.63 -9.46
N GLY A 69 4.98 12.75 -10.75
CA GLY A 69 6.15 13.47 -11.25
C GLY A 69 6.12 14.99 -11.02
N ASN A 70 5.01 15.52 -10.51
CA ASN A 70 4.81 16.94 -10.18
C ASN A 70 5.15 17.28 -8.71
N HIS A 71 5.40 16.28 -7.87
CA HIS A 71 5.77 16.49 -6.48
C HIS A 71 7.22 16.05 -6.26
N PRO A 72 8.09 16.92 -5.73
CA PRO A 72 9.51 16.63 -5.62
C PRO A 72 9.71 15.52 -4.60
N LEU A 73 9.71 14.25 -5.05
CA LEU A 73 9.96 13.06 -4.23
C LEU A 73 9.46 13.23 -2.79
N VAL A 74 8.17 13.59 -2.66
CA VAL A 74 7.46 13.65 -1.36
C VAL A 74 7.82 12.34 -0.66
N GLY A 75 8.51 12.49 0.46
CA GLY A 75 9.59 11.62 0.93
C GLY A 75 9.28 10.15 0.74
N MET A 76 10.26 9.41 0.22
CA MET A 76 10.22 7.95 0.24
C MET A 76 9.76 7.54 1.65
N PRO A 77 8.69 6.74 1.77
CA PRO A 77 8.15 6.42 3.08
C PRO A 77 9.25 5.83 3.95
N MET A 78 9.28 6.19 5.23
CA MET A 78 10.22 5.59 6.17
C MET A 78 10.04 4.06 6.17
N ILE A 79 11.14 3.34 6.44
CA ILE A 79 11.14 1.88 6.53
C ILE A 79 10.07 1.39 7.52
N ASP A 80 9.86 2.13 8.61
CA ASP A 80 8.85 1.84 9.64
C ASP A 80 7.43 1.84 9.05
N THR A 81 7.12 2.78 8.15
CA THR A 81 5.84 2.86 7.45
C THR A 81 5.59 1.61 6.59
N PHE A 82 6.60 1.12 5.86
CA PHE A 82 6.49 -0.13 5.10
C PHE A 82 6.37 -1.35 6.01
N TRP A 83 7.04 -1.33 7.17
CA TRP A 83 6.97 -2.40 8.15
C TRP A 83 5.56 -2.54 8.73
N ASP A 84 4.93 -1.43 9.09
CA ASP A 84 3.55 -1.42 9.60
C ASP A 84 2.56 -1.99 8.57
N PHE A 85 2.71 -1.60 7.30
CA PHE A 85 1.90 -2.17 6.22
C PHE A 85 2.13 -3.67 6.07
N ALA A 86 3.38 -4.13 6.12
CA ALA A 86 3.71 -5.55 6.00
C ALA A 86 3.11 -6.38 7.14
N VAL A 87 3.23 -5.90 8.39
CA VAL A 87 2.63 -6.54 9.57
C VAL A 87 1.12 -6.63 9.45
N PHE A 88 0.48 -5.55 9.00
CA PHE A 88 -0.95 -5.53 8.77
C PHE A 88 -1.38 -6.55 7.70
N LEU A 89 -0.72 -6.53 6.54
CA LEU A 89 -1.06 -7.38 5.39
C LEU A 89 -0.78 -8.87 5.64
N HIS A 90 0.21 -9.19 6.49
CA HIS A 90 0.52 -10.58 6.87
C HIS A 90 -0.68 -11.31 7.51
N ARG A 91 -1.63 -10.58 8.10
CA ARG A 91 -2.87 -11.13 8.66
C ARG A 91 -3.72 -11.84 7.59
N TYR A 92 -3.69 -11.38 6.34
CA TYR A 92 -4.42 -12.00 5.23
C TYR A 92 -3.68 -13.21 4.64
N VAL A 93 -2.35 -13.23 4.76
CA VAL A 93 -1.54 -14.40 4.37
C VAL A 93 -1.82 -15.58 5.32
N SER A 94 -1.84 -15.30 6.62
CA SER A 94 -1.99 -16.29 7.70
C SER A 94 -3.40 -16.83 7.91
N ARG A 95 -4.43 -16.17 7.36
CA ARG A 95 -5.80 -16.70 7.39
C ARG A 95 -5.89 -17.91 6.47
N GLU A 96 -6.10 -19.11 7.02
CA GLU A 96 -6.47 -20.28 6.22
C GLU A 96 -7.78 -19.97 5.46
N PRO A 97 -7.93 -20.40 4.19
CA PRO A 97 -9.24 -20.36 3.54
C PRO A 97 -10.25 -21.15 4.39
N PRO A 98 -11.53 -20.72 4.46
CA PRO A 98 -12.53 -21.51 5.18
C PRO A 98 -12.52 -22.92 4.62
N ARG A 99 -12.24 -23.90 5.48
CA ARG A 99 -12.39 -25.31 5.12
C ARG A 99 -13.86 -25.49 4.78
N GLN A 100 -14.10 -25.87 3.51
CA GLN A 100 -15.43 -26.09 2.95
C GLN A 100 -16.26 -27.05 3.80
#